data_AF-A0A350CX94-F1
#
_entry.id   AF-A0A350CX94-F1
#
_cell.length_a   1.000
_cell.length_b   1.000
_cell.length_c   1.000
_cell.angle_alpha   90.00
_cell.angle_beta   90.00
_cell.angle_gamma   90.00
#
_symmetry.space_group_name_H-M   'P 1'
#
loop_
_entity.id
_entity.type
_entity.pdbx_description
1 polymer ?
#
loop_
_entity_poly.entity_id
_entity_poly.type
_entity_poly.pdbx_seq_one_letter_code
_entity_poly.pdbx_strand_id
1 'polypeptide(L)'
;MLTENELIKFRRELHSYPETGWCEFVTTHKIVEKLRSFGLDPIYGRQVINPEFVAGRNPAKVEEAKKAALEKGVPPEFIESMQGYTGVAAIFETGRPGPVLAIRFDMDCVDVDEAHEAGHRPFDEGWASTNPGHMHSCGHDGHTTMGIAVCNWIQENLDQFCGTIKVVFQPAEEGVRGAR
;
A
#
# COMPACT_ATOMS: atom_id res chain seq x y z
N MET A 1 7.30 11.85 15.30
CA MET A 1 6.46 10.66 15.43
C MET A 1 5.08 10.95 14.87
N LEU A 2 4.60 10.10 13.95
CA LEU A 2 3.22 10.16 13.48
C LEU A 2 2.24 10.09 14.66
N THR A 3 1.24 10.96 14.64
CA THR A 3 0.17 10.95 15.63
C THR A 3 -0.88 9.89 15.30
N GLU A 4 -1.65 9.47 16.32
CA GLU A 4 -2.79 8.57 16.14
C GLU A 4 -3.79 9.11 15.11
N ASN A 5 -4.08 10.42 15.15
CA ASN A 5 -4.98 11.07 14.21
C ASN A 5 -4.48 11.00 12.76
N GLU A 6 -3.17 11.14 12.53
CA GLU A 6 -2.58 11.01 11.19
C GLU A 6 -2.67 9.57 10.67
N LEU A 7 -2.48 8.57 11.54
CA LEU A 7 -2.67 7.16 11.19
C LEU A 7 -4.13 6.84 10.88
N ILE A 8 -5.07 7.30 11.72
CA ILE A 8 -6.51 7.15 11.48
C ILE A 8 -6.90 7.79 10.15
N LYS A 9 -6.41 8.99 9.86
CA LYS A 9 -6.66 9.68 8.60
C LYS A 9 -6.12 8.88 7.42
N PHE A 10 -4.87 8.41 7.51
CA PHE A 10 -4.25 7.61 6.43
C PHE A 10 -5.02 6.31 6.18
N ARG A 11 -5.43 5.59 7.24
CA ARG A 11 -6.27 4.38 7.11
C ARG A 11 -7.56 4.68 6.38
N ARG A 12 -8.27 5.75 6.78
CA ARG A 12 -9.55 6.14 6.15
C ARG A 12 -9.37 6.56 4.69
N GLU A 13 -8.27 7.20 4.35
CA GLU A 13 -7.96 7.52 2.95
C GLU A 13 -7.79 6.26 2.10
N LEU A 14 -7.09 5.25 2.62
CA LEU A 14 -6.97 3.94 1.94
C LEU A 14 -8.34 3.24 1.85
N HIS A 15 -9.09 3.23 2.96
CA HIS A 15 -10.43 2.64 3.01
C HIS A 15 -11.39 3.25 1.98
N SER A 16 -11.34 4.56 1.79
CA SER A 16 -12.25 5.29 0.90
C SER A 16 -12.03 5.01 -0.59
N TYR A 17 -10.88 4.45 -0.97
CA TYR A 17 -10.63 4.02 -2.34
C TYR A 17 -9.88 2.68 -2.33
N PRO A 18 -10.60 1.58 -2.05
CA PRO A 18 -10.03 0.25 -1.98
C PRO A 18 -9.69 -0.24 -3.39
N GLU A 19 -8.54 -0.90 -3.55
CA GLU A 19 -8.06 -1.40 -4.84
C GLU A 19 -7.75 -2.90 -4.75
N THR A 20 -8.11 -3.65 -5.78
CA THR A 20 -7.93 -5.11 -5.80
C THR A 20 -6.53 -5.53 -6.21
N GLY A 21 -6.22 -6.80 -5.99
CA GLY A 21 -4.94 -7.40 -6.34
C GLY A 21 -4.43 -6.99 -7.74
N TRP A 22 -3.19 -6.50 -7.79
CA TRP A 22 -2.50 -5.98 -8.98
C TRP A 22 -2.99 -4.62 -9.51
N CYS A 23 -4.00 -4.02 -8.90
CA CYS A 23 -4.63 -2.77 -9.31
C CYS A 23 -4.40 -1.63 -8.29
N GLU A 24 -3.57 -1.83 -7.28
CA GLU A 24 -3.32 -0.95 -6.13
C GLU A 24 -2.42 0.27 -6.46
N PHE A 25 -2.71 0.99 -7.55
CA PHE A 25 -1.88 2.09 -8.05
C PHE A 25 -1.96 3.34 -7.15
N VAL A 26 -3.16 3.71 -6.71
CA VAL A 26 -3.37 4.85 -5.79
C VAL A 26 -2.76 4.54 -4.43
N THR A 27 -2.95 3.32 -3.95
CA THR A 27 -2.41 2.83 -2.67
C THR A 27 -0.88 2.79 -2.70
N THR A 28 -0.29 2.22 -3.77
CA THR A 28 1.17 2.23 -3.97
C THR A 28 1.72 3.66 -3.93
N HIS A 29 1.07 4.60 -4.63
CA HIS A 29 1.47 6.01 -4.62
C HIS A 29 1.40 6.63 -3.22
N LYS A 30 0.29 6.44 -2.50
CA LYS A 30 0.11 6.96 -1.13
C LYS A 30 1.15 6.42 -0.16
N ILE A 31 1.50 5.14 -0.24
CA ILE A 31 2.55 4.53 0.57
C ILE A 31 3.90 5.18 0.25
N VAL A 32 4.26 5.29 -1.03
CA VAL A 32 5.55 5.87 -1.46
C VAL A 32 5.69 7.33 -1.03
N GLU A 33 4.66 8.16 -1.20
CA GLU A 33 4.69 9.56 -0.75
C GLU A 33 4.82 9.67 0.76
N LYS A 34 4.14 8.79 1.51
CA LYS A 34 4.26 8.77 2.96
C LYS A 34 5.67 8.39 3.40
N LEU A 35 6.28 7.38 2.78
CA LEU A 35 7.66 6.97 3.08
C LEU A 35 8.67 8.08 2.70
N ARG A 36 8.49 8.72 1.54
CA ARG A 36 9.29 9.89 1.12
C ARG A 36 9.19 11.04 2.11
N SER A 37 8.03 11.27 2.70
CA SER A 37 7.86 12.28 3.75
C SER A 37 8.67 12.00 5.02
N PHE A 38 9.13 10.75 5.23
CA PHE A 38 10.04 10.38 6.32
C PHE A 38 11.52 10.49 5.92
N GLY A 39 11.82 10.96 4.71
CA GLY A 39 13.18 11.00 4.15
C GLY A 39 13.68 9.66 3.63
N LEU A 40 12.78 8.71 3.36
CA LEU A 40 13.12 7.41 2.78
C LEU A 40 13.02 7.46 1.24
N ASP A 41 13.78 6.60 0.59
CA ASP A 41 13.68 6.36 -0.86
C ASP A 41 13.22 4.91 -1.10
N PRO A 42 11.91 4.64 -1.11
CA PRO A 42 11.40 3.28 -1.28
C PRO A 42 11.50 2.82 -2.73
N ILE A 43 11.69 1.51 -2.92
CA ILE A 43 11.58 0.85 -4.22
C ILE A 43 10.16 0.32 -4.43
N TYR A 44 9.69 0.27 -5.68
CA TYR A 44 8.30 -0.10 -5.96
C TYR A 44 8.12 -0.66 -7.38
N GLY A 45 6.92 -1.19 -7.65
CA GLY A 45 6.56 -1.77 -8.95
C GLY A 45 7.54 -2.85 -9.42
N ARG A 46 8.09 -2.71 -10.63
CA ARG A 46 9.02 -3.70 -11.20
C ARG A 46 10.33 -3.89 -10.43
N GLN A 47 10.67 -2.99 -9.52
CA GLN A 47 11.85 -3.14 -8.65
C GLN A 47 11.61 -4.20 -7.56
N VAL A 48 10.35 -4.47 -7.20
CA VAL A 48 9.98 -5.43 -6.15
C VAL A 48 9.14 -6.61 -6.66
N ILE A 49 8.57 -6.51 -7.86
CA ILE A 49 7.77 -7.57 -8.48
C ILE A 49 8.52 -8.22 -9.65
N ASN A 50 8.66 -9.54 -9.60
CA ASN A 50 9.11 -10.36 -10.72
C ASN A 50 7.92 -10.86 -11.56
N PRO A 51 7.74 -10.40 -12.82
CA PRO A 51 6.63 -10.82 -13.67
C PRO A 51 6.55 -12.31 -13.97
N GLU A 52 7.67 -13.03 -13.87
CA GLU A 52 7.69 -14.48 -14.13
C GLU A 52 6.82 -15.25 -13.13
N PHE A 53 6.57 -14.68 -11.95
CA PHE A 53 5.79 -15.30 -10.88
C PHE A 53 4.41 -14.68 -10.68
N VAL A 54 4.06 -13.65 -11.46
CA VAL A 54 2.78 -12.96 -11.34
C VAL A 54 1.64 -13.85 -11.82
N ALA A 55 0.78 -14.25 -10.88
CA ALA A 55 -0.39 -15.08 -11.14
C ALA A 55 -1.70 -14.27 -11.11
N GLY A 56 -2.71 -14.70 -11.88
CA GLY A 56 -4.07 -14.15 -11.85
C GLY A 56 -4.21 -12.66 -12.17
N ARG A 57 -3.19 -12.03 -12.74
CA ARG A 57 -3.23 -10.63 -13.21
C ARG A 57 -4.09 -10.51 -14.46
N ASN A 58 -5.04 -9.59 -14.46
CA ASN A 58 -5.86 -9.26 -15.63
C ASN A 58 -5.34 -7.95 -16.26
N PRO A 59 -4.75 -7.98 -17.48
CA PRO A 59 -4.21 -6.78 -18.12
C PRO A 59 -5.25 -5.68 -18.36
N ALA A 60 -6.50 -6.02 -18.68
CA ALA A 60 -7.55 -5.03 -18.92
C ALA A 60 -7.89 -4.27 -17.63
N LYS A 61 -8.08 -4.99 -16.51
CA LYS A 61 -8.29 -4.37 -15.20
C LYS A 61 -7.13 -3.47 -14.77
N VAL A 62 -5.89 -3.87 -15.09
CA VAL A 62 -4.72 -3.03 -14.80
C VAL A 62 -4.74 -1.72 -15.59
N GLU A 63 -5.09 -1.75 -16.87
CA GLU A 63 -5.20 -0.52 -17.66
C GLU A 63 -6.36 0.37 -17.20
N GLU A 64 -7.48 -0.22 -16.76
CA GLU A 64 -8.57 0.53 -16.11
C GLU A 64 -8.13 1.16 -14.79
N ALA A 65 -7.43 0.42 -13.94
CA ALA A 65 -6.91 0.90 -12.67
C ALA A 65 -5.90 2.04 -12.83
N LYS A 66 -5.03 1.98 -13.85
CA LYS A 66 -4.12 3.09 -14.19
C LYS A 66 -4.88 4.36 -14.57
N LYS A 67 -5.96 4.25 -15.36
CA LYS A 67 -6.80 5.40 -15.73
C LYS A 67 -7.48 5.98 -14.49
N ALA A 68 -8.03 5.12 -13.64
CA ALA A 68 -8.65 5.55 -12.39
C ALA A 68 -7.63 6.23 -11.46
N ALA A 69 -6.39 5.73 -11.40
CA ALA A 69 -5.32 6.36 -10.63
C ALA A 69 -4.97 7.77 -11.14
N LEU A 70 -4.95 7.99 -12.46
CA LEU A 70 -4.79 9.33 -13.04
C LEU A 70 -5.93 10.26 -12.61
N GLU A 71 -7.18 9.80 -12.67
CA GLU A 71 -8.36 10.57 -12.23
C GLU A 71 -8.32 10.88 -10.72
N LYS A 72 -7.70 10.01 -9.93
CA LYS A 72 -7.45 10.23 -8.49
C LYS A 72 -6.21 11.08 -8.20
N GLY A 73 -5.54 11.59 -9.22
CA GLY A 73 -4.44 12.54 -9.08
C GLY A 73 -3.06 11.91 -8.88
N VAL A 74 -2.90 10.60 -9.14
CA VAL A 74 -1.57 9.99 -9.19
C VAL A 74 -0.83 10.55 -10.42
N PRO A 75 0.42 11.06 -10.27
CA PRO A 75 1.15 11.63 -11.39
C PRO A 75 1.39 10.60 -12.52
N PRO A 76 1.19 10.96 -13.80
CA PRO A 76 1.42 10.05 -14.92
C PRO A 76 2.82 9.43 -14.92
N GLU A 77 3.84 10.22 -14.64
CA GLU A 77 5.23 9.78 -14.56
C GLU A 77 5.45 8.76 -13.43
N PHE A 78 4.69 8.86 -12.35
CA PHE A 78 4.74 7.89 -11.26
C PHE A 78 4.14 6.55 -11.72
N ILE A 79 2.97 6.57 -12.37
CA ILE A 79 2.33 5.36 -12.92
C ILE A 79 3.22 4.69 -13.98
N GLU A 80 3.86 5.47 -14.84
CA GLU A 80 4.82 4.96 -15.82
C GLU A 80 6.02 4.30 -15.15
N SER A 81 6.58 4.92 -14.10
CA SER A 81 7.73 4.39 -13.35
C SER A 81 7.45 3.04 -12.68
N MET A 82 6.19 2.77 -12.33
CA MET A 82 5.74 1.47 -11.80
C MET A 82 5.78 0.34 -12.85
N GLN A 83 5.82 0.68 -14.14
CA GLN A 83 5.81 -0.26 -15.26
C GLN A 83 4.62 -1.23 -15.24
N GLY A 84 3.49 -0.80 -14.68
CA GLY A 84 2.26 -1.59 -14.61
C GLY A 84 2.23 -2.68 -13.52
N TYR A 85 3.08 -2.57 -12.50
CA TYR A 85 3.08 -3.44 -11.31
C TYR A 85 3.02 -2.60 -10.05
N THR A 86 2.30 -3.09 -9.05
CA THR A 86 2.03 -2.45 -7.76
C THR A 86 2.83 -3.14 -6.65
N GLY A 87 3.02 -2.46 -5.52
CA GLY A 87 3.81 -2.96 -4.39
C GLY A 87 5.02 -2.10 -4.09
N VAL A 88 5.45 -2.12 -2.83
CA VAL A 88 6.48 -1.22 -2.28
C VAL A 88 7.40 -1.96 -1.32
N ALA A 89 8.68 -1.59 -1.27
CA ALA A 89 9.56 -1.95 -0.17
C ALA A 89 10.37 -0.74 0.31
N ALA A 90 10.41 -0.53 1.63
CA ALA A 90 11.33 0.38 2.30
C ALA A 90 12.53 -0.39 2.84
N ILE A 91 13.74 0.11 2.59
CA ILE A 91 14.99 -0.52 3.04
C ILE A 91 15.71 0.44 3.97
N PHE A 92 16.00 -0.02 5.18
CA PHE A 92 16.71 0.71 6.21
C PHE A 92 18.08 0.07 6.42
N GLU A 93 19.12 0.72 5.93
CA GLU A 93 20.51 0.30 6.15
C GLU A 93 21.07 1.04 7.36
N THR A 94 21.41 0.30 8.41
CA THR A 94 21.86 0.91 9.67
C THR A 94 23.33 1.35 9.65
N GLY A 95 24.09 0.95 8.63
CA GLY A 95 25.56 1.11 8.57
C GLY A 95 26.34 0.24 9.56
N ARG A 96 25.66 -0.57 10.39
CA ARG A 96 26.27 -1.48 11.37
C ARG A 96 26.07 -2.93 10.92
N PRO A 97 27.08 -3.81 11.04
CA PRO A 97 26.93 -5.21 10.68
C PRO A 97 25.86 -5.88 11.55
N GLY A 98 25.06 -6.76 10.94
CA GLY A 98 23.94 -7.42 11.61
C GLY A 98 23.09 -8.26 10.67
N PRO A 99 22.01 -8.86 11.18
CA PRO A 99 21.10 -9.68 10.37
C PRO A 99 20.25 -8.83 9.43
N VAL A 100 19.52 -9.51 8.53
CA VAL A 100 18.46 -8.89 7.73
C VAL A 100 17.11 -9.27 8.34
N LEU A 101 16.31 -8.28 8.75
CA LEU A 101 14.93 -8.45 9.18
C LEU A 101 13.99 -8.01 8.07
N ALA A 102 12.99 -8.83 7.73
CA ALA A 102 11.91 -8.46 6.82
C ALA A 102 10.57 -8.47 7.56
N ILE A 103 9.79 -7.41 7.39
CA ILE A 103 8.44 -7.25 7.93
C ILE A 103 7.50 -7.00 6.75
N ARG A 104 6.37 -7.69 6.70
CA ARG A 104 5.48 -7.68 5.54
C ARG A 104 4.06 -7.27 5.95
N PHE A 105 3.44 -6.47 5.08
CA PHE A 105 2.06 -6.02 5.14
C PHE A 105 1.43 -6.21 3.75
N ASP A 106 0.16 -6.55 3.69
CA ASP A 106 -0.66 -6.61 2.48
C ASP A 106 -1.40 -5.28 2.26
N MET A 107 -1.91 -5.07 1.05
CA MET A 107 -2.54 -3.81 0.67
C MET A 107 -3.81 -3.93 -0.18
N ASP A 108 -4.10 -5.09 -0.80
CA ASP A 108 -5.29 -5.23 -1.64
C ASP A 108 -6.58 -5.37 -0.84
N CYS A 109 -7.70 -5.02 -1.48
CA CYS A 109 -9.04 -5.23 -0.97
C CYS A 109 -9.73 -6.43 -1.61
N VAL A 110 -10.99 -6.67 -1.21
CA VAL A 110 -11.86 -7.73 -1.76
C VAL A 110 -12.95 -7.17 -2.67
N ASP A 111 -13.47 -8.04 -3.54
CA ASP A 111 -14.60 -7.77 -4.47
C ASP A 111 -15.95 -7.84 -3.72
N VAL A 112 -16.22 -6.88 -2.83
CA VAL A 112 -17.46 -6.76 -2.06
C VAL A 112 -17.90 -5.29 -2.02
N ASP A 113 -19.21 -5.03 -2.19
CA ASP A 113 -19.79 -3.71 -2.02
C ASP A 113 -19.81 -3.30 -0.54
N GLU A 114 -19.41 -2.05 -0.28
CA GLU A 114 -19.58 -1.45 1.04
C GLU A 114 -21.01 -0.89 1.22
N ALA A 115 -21.55 -1.00 2.43
CA ALA A 115 -22.89 -0.50 2.74
C ALA A 115 -22.93 1.04 2.74
N HIS A 116 -23.90 1.64 2.05
CA HIS A 116 -24.12 3.10 2.00
C HIS A 116 -25.44 3.46 2.69
N GLU A 117 -25.58 3.07 3.95
CA GLU A 117 -26.79 3.26 4.75
C GLU A 117 -26.47 3.79 6.16
N ALA A 118 -27.44 4.49 6.75
CA ALA A 118 -27.29 5.08 8.08
C ALA A 118 -27.00 4.01 9.15
N GLY A 119 -26.00 4.25 10.00
CA GLY A 119 -25.52 3.30 10.99
C GLY A 119 -24.31 2.49 10.52
N HIS A 120 -23.99 2.49 9.22
CA HIS A 120 -22.69 2.04 8.75
C HIS A 120 -21.66 3.15 8.96
N ARG A 121 -20.87 3.02 10.02
CA ARG A 121 -19.93 4.06 10.48
C ARG A 121 -19.05 4.68 9.36
N PRO A 122 -18.44 3.93 8.44
CA PRO A 122 -17.72 4.52 7.30
C PRO A 122 -18.56 5.48 6.47
N PHE A 123 -19.83 5.12 6.21
CA PHE A 123 -20.75 5.97 5.47
C PHE A 123 -21.16 7.20 6.28
N ASP A 124 -21.54 7.02 7.54
CA ASP A 124 -21.93 8.10 8.44
C ASP A 124 -20.81 9.14 8.64
N GLU A 125 -19.56 8.68 8.68
CA GLU A 125 -18.38 9.53 8.88
C GLU A 125 -17.71 9.97 7.55
N GLY A 126 -18.27 9.62 6.39
CA GLY A 126 -17.84 10.11 5.08
C GLY A 126 -16.54 9.50 4.53
N TRP A 127 -16.22 8.26 4.89
CA TRP A 127 -15.05 7.52 4.39
C TRP A 127 -15.35 6.10 3.88
N ALA A 128 -16.62 5.78 3.65
CA ALA A 128 -17.00 4.57 2.89
C ALA A 128 -16.36 4.56 1.49
N SER A 129 -16.24 3.36 0.93
CA SER A 129 -15.68 3.10 -0.39
C SER A 129 -16.34 3.96 -1.45
N THR A 130 -15.50 4.62 -2.23
CA THR A 130 -15.89 5.35 -3.45
C THR A 130 -15.59 4.55 -4.71
N ASN A 131 -15.17 3.29 -4.57
CA ASN A 131 -14.89 2.37 -5.66
C ASN A 131 -15.93 1.23 -5.65
N PRO A 132 -16.99 1.30 -6.48
CA PRO A 132 -18.09 0.34 -6.45
C PRO A 132 -17.61 -1.11 -6.61
N GLY A 133 -18.24 -2.05 -5.89
CA GLY A 133 -17.86 -3.46 -5.88
C GLY A 133 -16.59 -3.78 -5.09
N HIS A 134 -15.98 -2.82 -4.39
CA HIS A 134 -14.74 -3.00 -3.66
C HIS A 134 -14.79 -2.43 -2.25
N MET A 135 -14.25 -3.17 -1.28
CA MET A 135 -14.20 -2.77 0.14
C MET A 135 -13.01 -3.40 0.85
N HIS A 136 -12.40 -2.67 1.80
CA HIS A 136 -11.44 -3.25 2.76
C HIS A 136 -12.14 -3.97 3.93
N SER A 137 -13.09 -4.88 3.65
CA SER A 137 -13.66 -5.73 4.71
C SER A 137 -12.65 -6.72 5.28
N CYS A 138 -11.52 -6.92 4.59
CA CYS A 138 -10.35 -7.68 5.01
C CYS A 138 -9.49 -6.96 6.07
N GLY A 139 -9.54 -5.63 6.15
CA GLY A 139 -8.72 -4.84 7.07
C GLY A 139 -7.29 -4.54 6.58
N HIS A 140 -6.96 -4.81 5.31
CA HIS A 140 -5.63 -4.55 4.74
C HIS A 140 -5.25 -3.06 4.69
N ASP A 141 -6.23 -2.16 4.68
CA ASP A 141 -6.02 -0.72 4.92
C ASP A 141 -5.40 -0.45 6.30
N GLY A 142 -5.80 -1.22 7.31
CA GLY A 142 -5.22 -1.25 8.64
C GLY A 142 -3.80 -1.82 8.63
N HIS A 143 -3.56 -2.94 7.95
CA HIS A 143 -2.23 -3.55 7.84
C HIS A 143 -1.23 -2.59 7.16
N THR A 144 -1.60 -2.02 6.02
CA THR A 144 -0.80 -1.01 5.32
C THR A 144 -0.52 0.21 6.21
N THR A 145 -1.54 0.71 6.94
CA THR A 145 -1.35 1.83 7.87
C THR A 145 -0.38 1.50 9.00
N MET A 146 -0.44 0.27 9.54
CA MET A 146 0.52 -0.19 10.54
C MET A 146 1.94 -0.30 9.97
N GLY A 147 2.08 -0.73 8.72
CA GLY A 147 3.38 -0.73 8.04
C GLY A 147 3.99 0.67 7.93
N ILE A 148 3.17 1.69 7.64
CA ILE A 148 3.62 3.10 7.66
C ILE A 148 4.07 3.52 9.05
N ALA A 149 3.32 3.17 10.10
CA ALA A 149 3.69 3.49 11.48
C ALA A 149 5.03 2.83 11.87
N VAL A 150 5.22 1.57 11.50
CA VAL A 150 6.48 0.82 11.71
C VAL A 150 7.63 1.50 10.98
N CYS A 151 7.47 1.88 9.71
CA CYS A 151 8.50 2.59 8.95
C CYS A 151 8.91 3.92 9.60
N ASN A 152 7.95 4.74 10.04
CA ASN A 152 8.26 6.00 10.72
C ASN A 152 9.01 5.76 12.03
N TRP A 153 8.56 4.78 12.83
CA TRP A 153 9.20 4.46 14.09
C TRP A 153 10.63 3.92 13.91
N ILE A 154 10.86 3.03 12.92
CA ILE A 154 12.21 2.55 12.58
C ILE A 154 13.11 3.73 12.19
N GLN A 155 12.61 4.64 11.33
CA GLN A 155 13.39 5.78 10.87
C GLN A 155 13.79 6.71 12.02
N GLU A 156 12.89 6.95 12.98
CA GLU A 156 13.16 7.79 14.16
C GLU A 156 14.12 7.15 15.17
N ASN A 157 14.33 5.84 15.10
CA ASN A 157 15.15 5.07 16.03
C ASN A 157 16.26 4.28 15.31
N LEU A 158 16.64 4.69 14.10
CA LEU A 158 17.54 3.92 13.24
C LEU A 158 18.91 3.68 13.89
N ASP A 159 19.34 4.57 14.77
CA ASP A 159 20.58 4.51 15.55
C ASP A 159 20.61 3.36 16.58
N GLN A 160 19.45 2.80 16.95
CA GLN A 160 19.32 1.69 17.89
C GLN A 160 19.40 0.29 17.24
N PHE A 161 19.39 0.21 15.91
CA PHE A 161 19.37 -1.06 15.18
C PHE A 161 20.74 -1.49 14.63
N CYS A 162 20.88 -2.73 14.18
CA CYS A 162 22.02 -3.17 13.36
C CYS A 162 21.53 -3.99 12.16
N GLY A 163 22.40 -4.17 11.17
CA GLY A 163 22.07 -4.87 9.93
C GLY A 163 21.16 -4.06 9.02
N THR A 164 20.20 -4.75 8.39
CA THR A 164 19.26 -4.17 7.43
C THR A 164 17.83 -4.54 7.83
N ILE A 165 16.93 -3.58 7.80
CA ILE A 165 15.49 -3.82 7.99
C ILE A 165 14.78 -3.54 6.66
N LYS A 166 13.90 -4.44 6.25
CA LYS A 166 13.09 -4.32 5.04
C LYS A 166 11.63 -4.37 5.42
N VAL A 167 10.86 -3.37 5.00
CA VAL A 167 9.40 -3.36 5.18
C VAL A 167 8.76 -3.47 3.81
N VAL A 168 7.95 -4.51 3.60
CA VAL A 168 7.36 -4.87 2.30
C VAL A 168 5.84 -4.68 2.36
N PHE A 169 5.30 -3.97 1.38
CA PHE A 169 3.87 -3.80 1.13
C PHE A 169 3.51 -4.61 -0.12
N GLN A 170 2.91 -5.77 0.11
CA GLN A 170 2.67 -6.81 -0.89
C GLN A 170 1.32 -6.59 -1.59
N PRO A 171 1.27 -6.57 -2.93
CA PRO A 171 0.00 -6.63 -3.67
C PRO A 171 -0.65 -8.00 -3.57
N ALA A 172 -1.92 -8.08 -4.00
CA ALA A 172 -2.60 -9.32 -4.39
C ALA A 172 -2.48 -10.50 -3.39
N GLU A 173 -2.64 -10.23 -2.09
CA GLU A 173 -2.66 -11.24 -1.03
C GLU A 173 -3.91 -12.11 -1.12
N GLU A 174 -5.08 -11.51 -1.39
CA GLU A 174 -6.40 -12.14 -1.15
C GLU A 174 -6.67 -13.43 -1.93
N GLY A 175 -5.92 -13.68 -3.01
CA GLY A 175 -5.94 -14.99 -3.66
C GLY A 175 -4.58 -15.62 -3.87
N VAL A 176 -3.64 -15.29 -3.00
CA VAL A 176 -2.33 -15.92 -2.86
C VAL A 176 -1.49 -15.76 -4.14
N ARG A 177 -1.51 -14.56 -4.72
CA ARG A 177 -0.88 -14.28 -6.04
C ARG A 177 0.35 -13.40 -5.95
N GLY A 178 0.44 -12.54 -4.93
CA GLY A 178 1.49 -11.51 -4.87
C GLY A 178 2.80 -11.93 -4.20
N ALA A 179 2.81 -12.99 -3.38
CA ALA A 179 3.96 -13.31 -2.54
C ALA A 179 5.11 -14.05 -3.26
N ARG A 180 4.85 -14.61 -4.45
CA ARG A 180 5.76 -15.55 -5.13
C ARG A 180 6.83 -14.86 -5.97
#